data_AF-A0A5N7MVV0-F1
#
_entry.id   AF-A0A5N7MVV0-F1
#
_cell.length_a   1.000
_cell.length_b   1.000
_cell.length_c   1.000
_cell.angle_alpha   90.00
_cell.angle_beta   90.00
_cell.angle_gamma   90.00
#
_symmetry.space_group_name_H-M   'P 1'
#
loop_
_entity.id
_entity.type
_entity.pdbx_description
1 polymer ?
#
loop_
_entity_poly.entity_id
_entity_poly.type
_entity_poly.pdbx_seq_one_letter_code
_entity_poly.pdbx_strand_id
1 'polypeptide(L)'
;MRWYFNLTDGIDIIHDNEGVEVSCPDEALLHARRAVEELSNDDPLASSEWQGWWLEIVDGSGVSVKSLPLDGPLCEPLLPH
;
A
#
# COMPACT_ATOMS: atom_id res chain seq x y z
N MET A 1 14.75 -0.75 -13.13
CA MET A 1 14.63 -1.81 -12.10
C MET A 1 13.16 -2.06 -11.89
N ARG A 2 12.76 -3.29 -11.58
CA ARG A 2 11.34 -3.56 -11.30
C ARG A 2 11.09 -3.59 -9.81
N TRP A 3 10.03 -2.90 -9.40
CA TRP A 3 9.57 -2.78 -8.03
C TRP A 3 8.19 -3.41 -7.95
N TYR A 4 7.94 -4.14 -6.89
CA TYR A 4 6.66 -4.81 -6.68
C TYR A 4 5.97 -4.22 -5.45
N PHE A 5 4.64 -4.27 -5.46
CA PHE A 5 3.78 -3.62 -4.47
C PHE A 5 2.93 -4.67 -3.74
N ASN A 6 3.52 -5.38 -2.79
CA ASN A 6 2.82 -6.45 -2.09
C ASN A 6 1.88 -5.87 -1.04
N LEU A 7 0.65 -6.35 -0.97
CA LEU A 7 -0.30 -5.96 0.07
C LEU A 7 -0.22 -6.98 1.20
N THR A 8 -0.12 -6.54 2.45
CA THR A 8 -0.11 -7.44 3.60
C THR A 8 -0.70 -6.79 4.83
N ASP A 9 -1.36 -7.57 5.69
CA ASP A 9 -1.78 -7.17 7.04
C ASP A 9 -0.86 -7.75 8.14
N GLY A 10 0.21 -8.46 7.73
CA GLY A 10 1.11 -9.20 8.61
C GLY A 10 0.71 -10.64 8.85
N ILE A 11 -0.50 -11.05 8.46
CA ILE A 11 -0.97 -12.44 8.49
C ILE A 11 -1.00 -13.00 7.07
N ASP A 12 -1.66 -12.28 6.17
CA ASP A 12 -1.78 -12.61 4.76
C ASP A 12 -0.91 -11.68 3.90
N ILE A 13 -0.46 -12.21 2.76
CA ILE A 13 0.33 -11.47 1.79
C ILE A 13 -0.25 -11.72 0.39
N ILE A 14 -0.62 -10.64 -0.29
CA ILE A 14 -1.00 -10.62 -1.70
C ILE A 14 0.20 -10.07 -2.48
N HIS A 15 0.84 -10.92 -3.26
CA HIS A 15 1.95 -10.53 -4.10
C HIS A 15 1.47 -9.82 -5.36
N ASP A 16 2.08 -8.68 -5.64
CA ASP A 16 1.90 -8.01 -6.92
C ASP A 16 2.85 -8.62 -7.96
N ASN A 17 2.27 -9.16 -9.04
CA ASN A 17 3.03 -9.85 -10.08
C ASN A 17 3.26 -8.98 -11.33
N GLU A 18 2.57 -7.83 -11.42
CA GLU A 18 2.80 -6.85 -12.49
C GLU A 18 4.07 -6.04 -12.19
N GLY A 19 4.10 -5.37 -11.03
CA GLY A 19 5.15 -4.45 -10.63
C GLY A 19 5.29 -3.25 -11.57
N VAL A 20 6.14 -2.30 -11.19
CA VAL A 20 6.49 -1.14 -12.00
C VAL A 20 7.97 -1.13 -12.34
N GLU A 21 8.30 -0.86 -13.60
CA GLU A 21 9.69 -0.68 -14.04
C GLU A 21 10.09 0.80 -13.98
N VAL A 22 10.78 1.18 -12.90
CA VAL A 22 11.30 2.54 -12.69
C VAL A 22 12.77 2.51 -12.27
N SER A 23 13.46 3.62 -12.52
CA SER A 23 14.89 3.73 -12.20
C SER A 23 15.12 4.25 -10.78
N CYS A 24 14.13 4.93 -10.20
CA CYS A 24 14.22 5.53 -8.87
C CYS A 24 13.18 4.96 -7.88
N PRO A 25 13.56 4.71 -6.61
CA PRO A 25 12.62 4.29 -5.57
C PRO A 25 11.57 5.35 -5.26
N ASP A 26 11.89 6.64 -5.44
CA ASP A 26 10.92 7.73 -5.29
C ASP A 26 9.82 7.70 -6.35
N GLU A 27 10.12 7.27 -7.58
CA GLU A 27 9.09 7.05 -8.61
C GLU A 27 8.19 5.87 -8.20
N ALA A 28 8.77 4.75 -7.76
CA ALA A 28 8.01 3.60 -7.27
C ALA A 28 7.07 4.00 -6.12
N LEU A 29 7.54 4.87 -5.22
CA LEU A 29 6.73 5.41 -4.12
C LEU A 29 5.57 6.27 -4.63
N LEU A 30 5.79 7.09 -5.67
CA LEU A 30 4.72 7.89 -6.27
C LEU A 30 3.64 6.99 -6.90
N HIS A 31 4.06 5.93 -7.58
CA HIS A 31 3.14 4.92 -8.14
C HIS A 31 2.35 4.21 -7.03
N ALA A 32 3.01 3.76 -5.96
CA ALA A 32 2.36 3.14 -4.80
C ALA A 32 1.32 4.07 -4.15
N ARG A 33 1.67 5.35 -3.94
CA ARG A 33 0.74 6.34 -3.36
C ARG A 33 -0.49 6.53 -4.23
N ARG A 34 -0.30 6.69 -5.54
CA ARG A 34 -1.42 6.80 -6.47
C ARG A 34 -2.30 5.56 -6.43
N ALA A 35 -1.71 4.35 -6.39
CA ALA A 35 -2.50 3.12 -6.27
C ALA A 35 -3.35 3.09 -4.99
N VAL A 36 -2.79 3.50 -3.85
CA VAL A 36 -3.54 3.60 -2.58
C VAL A 36 -4.63 4.68 -2.65
N GLU A 37 -4.32 5.85 -3.23
CA GLU A 37 -5.30 6.94 -3.39
C GLU A 37 -6.46 6.53 -4.31
N GLU A 38 -6.17 5.88 -5.43
CA GLU A 38 -7.17 5.36 -6.36
C GLU A 38 -8.02 4.28 -5.67
N LEU A 39 -7.39 3.33 -4.97
CA LEU A 39 -8.10 2.28 -4.23
C LEU A 39 -9.03 2.85 -3.16
N SER A 40 -8.59 3.89 -2.44
CA SER A 40 -9.39 4.56 -1.42
C SER A 40 -10.48 5.48 -2.00
N ASN A 41 -10.30 6.00 -3.22
CA ASN A 41 -11.31 6.83 -3.89
C ASN A 41 -12.37 5.99 -4.63
N ASP A 42 -11.97 4.85 -5.20
CA ASP A 42 -12.87 3.99 -5.99
C ASP A 42 -13.96 3.37 -5.10
N ASP A 43 -13.59 2.92 -3.89
CA ASP A 43 -14.54 2.36 -2.93
C ASP A 43 -14.26 2.83 -1.49
N PRO A 44 -15.07 3.78 -0.95
CA PRO A 44 -14.93 4.21 0.44
C PRO A 44 -15.26 3.08 1.44
N LEU A 45 -15.98 2.02 1.02
CA LEU A 45 -16.19 0.81 1.80
C LEU A 45 -14.96 -0.12 1.80
N ALA A 46 -14.14 -0.07 0.74
CA ALA A 46 -12.89 -0.82 0.69
C ALA A 46 -11.88 -0.31 1.73
N SER A 47 -12.04 0.92 2.26
CA SER A 47 -11.27 1.37 3.42
C SER A 47 -11.38 0.42 4.62
N SER A 48 -12.54 -0.22 4.81
CA SER A 48 -12.75 -1.22 5.86
C SER A 48 -12.23 -2.62 5.47
N GLU A 49 -12.18 -2.95 4.18
CA GLU A 49 -11.62 -4.21 3.67
C GLU A 49 -10.08 -4.20 3.72
N TRP A 50 -9.48 -3.05 3.48
CA TRP A 50 -8.03 -2.81 3.57
C TRP A 50 -7.60 -2.28 4.94
N GLN A 51 -8.49 -2.32 5.93
CA GLN A 51 -8.16 -1.91 7.29
C GLN A 51 -7.10 -2.83 7.89
N GLY A 52 -6.00 -2.24 8.37
CA GLY A 52 -4.84 -2.97 8.87
C GLY A 52 -3.90 -3.49 7.77
N TRP A 53 -4.26 -3.34 6.49
CA TRP A 53 -3.36 -3.66 5.39
C TRP A 53 -2.38 -2.51 5.13
N TRP A 54 -1.17 -2.86 4.73
CA TRP A 54 -0.19 -1.94 4.17
C TRP A 54 0.37 -2.48 2.85
N LEU A 55 0.72 -1.54 1.98
CA LEU A 55 1.39 -1.80 0.72
C LEU A 55 2.90 -1.73 0.96
N GLU A 56 3.57 -2.83 0.71
CA GLU A 56 4.99 -3.02 0.87
C GLU A 56 5.68 -2.94 -0.50
N ILE A 57 6.57 -1.97 -0.65
CA ILE A 57 7.38 -1.77 -1.84
C ILE A 57 8.60 -2.68 -1.68
N VAL A 58 8.75 -3.64 -2.59
CA VAL A 58 9.89 -4.56 -2.63
C VAL A 58 10.69 -4.39 -3.92
N ASP A 59 12.00 -4.55 -3.84
CA ASP A 59 12.87 -4.55 -5.03
C ASP A 59 12.81 -5.90 -5.78
N GLY A 60 13.48 -5.98 -6.94
CA GLY A 60 13.56 -7.23 -7.73
C GLY A 60 14.21 -8.42 -7.01
N SER A 61 14.88 -8.19 -5.88
CA SER A 61 15.44 -9.21 -5.00
C SER A 61 14.44 -9.67 -3.91
N GLY A 62 13.27 -9.03 -3.82
CA GLY A 62 12.24 -9.30 -2.81
C GLY A 62 12.49 -8.62 -1.46
N VAL A 63 13.41 -7.65 -1.37
CA VAL A 63 13.67 -6.92 -0.13
C VAL A 63 12.72 -5.74 -0.01
N SER A 64 12.01 -5.65 1.11
CA SER A 64 11.16 -4.51 1.41
C SER A 64 11.98 -3.27 1.72
N VAL A 65 11.59 -2.19 1.05
CA VAL A 65 12.35 -0.93 0.99
C VAL A 65 11.54 0.21 1.60
N LYS A 66 10.22 0.16 1.43
CA LYS A 66 9.26 1.09 2.06
C LYS A 66 7.91 0.39 2.23
N SER A 67 7.11 0.87 3.16
CA SER A 67 5.71 0.46 3.33
C SER A 67 4.80 1.68 3.50
N LEU A 68 3.54 1.54 3.05
CA LEU A 68 2.50 2.57 3.16
C LEU A 68 1.21 1.93 3.66
N PRO A 69 0.61 2.43 4.74
CA PRO A 69 -0.70 1.94 5.19
C PRO A 69 -1.78 2.26 4.14
N LEU A 70 -2.71 1.33 3.92
CA LEU A 70 -3.90 1.56 3.08
C LEU A 70 -5.07 2.11 3.87
N ASP A 71 -5.15 1.77 5.16
CA ASP A 71 -6.01 2.45 6.13
C ASP A 71 -5.47 3.88 6.31
N GLY A 72 -5.99 4.81 5.52
CA GLY A 72 -5.75 6.23 5.72
C GLY A 72 -6.16 6.62 7.15
N PRO A 73 -5.48 7.58 7.79
CA PRO A 73 -5.73 7.85 9.20
C PRO A 73 -7.12 8.45 9.38
N LEU A 74 -8.09 7.67 9.83
CA LEU A 74 -9.01 8.18 10.83
C LEU A 74 -8.40 7.84 12.18
N CYS A 75 -7.44 8.69 12.58
CA CYS A 75 -7.33 9.03 13.99
C CYS A 75 -8.68 9.66 14.38
N GLU A 76 -9.68 8.81 14.65
CA GLU A 76 -10.91 9.21 15.29
C GLU A 76 -10.54 9.52 16.75
N PRO A 77 -10.64 10.79 17.20
CA PRO A 77 -10.59 11.03 18.63
C PRO A 77 -11.82 10.36 19.24
N LEU A 78 -11.59 9.29 20.00
CA LEU A 78 -12.56 8.68 20.90
C LEU A 78 -13.18 9.76 21.79
N LEU A 79 -14.33 10.31 21.40
CA LEU A 79 -15.15 11.16 22.26
C LEU A 79 -16.24 10.28 22.87
N PRO A 80 -16.31 10.15 24.21
CA PRO A 80 -17.37 9.38 24.86
C PRO A 80 -18.72 10.09 24.73
N HIS A 81 -19.76 9.26 24.62
CA HIS A 81 -21.16 9.58 24.39
C HIS A 81 -21.85 10.28 25.55
#